data_AF-E6ZMV4-F1
#
_entry.id   AF-E6ZMV4-F1
#
_cell.length_a   1.000
_cell.length_b   1.000
_cell.length_c   1.000
_cell.angle_alpha   90.00
_cell.angle_beta   90.00
_cell.angle_gamma   90.00
#
_symmetry.space_group_name_H-M   'P 1'
#
loop_
_entity.id
_entity.type
_entity.pdbx_description
1 polymer ?
#
loop_
_entity_poly.entity_id
_entity_poly.type
_entity_poly.pdbx_seq_one_letter_code
_entity_poly.pdbx_strand_id
1 'polypeptide(L)'
;MLGIDALVSVLGSCAGHADVQALLGQIQANKSAATVEPEVKTYPDVVYHNYKALGLSLQYEAATPGMDASKCSPRDQRLAAIDIYSGHDDTKWTCFPALPLSVHVTSSEVEITIKHDSKGKDLVNDLGEPQRKGGGAGDRSGPAAWMEWSLQLKSPSGSETRRDFKMQVELAGAAARGADRWNAERAGTCNWAVLTIS
;
A
#
# COMPACT_ATOMS: atom_id res chain seq x y z
N MET A 1 4.58 -9.88 12.89
CA MET A 1 3.89 -9.98 11.59
C MET A 1 2.69 -9.06 11.67
N LEU A 2 2.59 -8.09 10.77
CA LEU A 2 1.46 -7.15 10.72
C LEU A 2 0.44 -7.67 9.69
N GLY A 3 -0.83 -7.72 10.05
CA GLY A 3 -1.90 -8.05 9.10
C GLY A 3 -2.36 -6.82 8.32
N ILE A 4 -2.79 -7.02 7.08
CA ILE A 4 -3.40 -5.95 6.27
C ILE A 4 -4.67 -5.40 6.93
N ASP A 5 -5.37 -6.20 7.73
CA ASP A 5 -6.53 -5.76 8.50
C ASP A 5 -6.22 -4.58 9.44
N ALA A 6 -5.04 -4.56 10.06
CA ALA A 6 -4.60 -3.43 10.88
C ALA A 6 -4.44 -2.14 10.04
N LEU A 7 -3.94 -2.25 8.81
CA LEU A 7 -3.79 -1.12 7.89
C LEU A 7 -5.14 -0.63 7.36
N VAL A 8 -6.02 -1.55 6.97
CA VAL A 8 -7.39 -1.23 6.53
C VAL A 8 -8.23 -0.66 7.67
N SER A 9 -7.95 -1.04 8.92
CA SER A 9 -8.72 -0.59 10.07
C SER A 9 -8.66 0.93 10.29
N VAL A 10 -7.54 1.56 9.91
CA VAL A 10 -7.26 2.99 10.09
C VAL A 10 -7.62 3.85 8.86
N LEU A 11 -8.05 3.24 7.75
CA LEU A 11 -8.58 4.01 6.62
C LEU A 11 -9.79 4.83 7.07
N GLY A 12 -9.88 6.06 6.58
CA GLY A 12 -10.87 7.05 6.97
C GLY A 12 -10.54 7.83 8.25
N SER A 13 -9.54 7.42 9.04
CA SER A 13 -9.12 8.13 10.24
C SER A 13 -8.38 9.44 9.93
N CYS A 14 -8.44 10.42 10.85
CA CYS A 14 -7.70 11.67 10.72
C CYS A 14 -6.21 11.52 11.12
N ALA A 15 -5.36 12.49 10.74
CA ALA A 15 -3.90 12.40 10.93
C ALA A 15 -3.42 12.37 12.40
N GLY A 16 -4.30 12.68 13.36
CA GLY A 16 -4.05 12.59 14.79
C GLY A 16 -4.82 11.48 15.51
N HIS A 17 -5.48 10.58 14.77
CA HIS A 17 -6.26 9.51 15.37
C HIS A 17 -5.36 8.54 16.14
N ALA A 18 -5.80 8.09 17.33
CA ALA A 18 -5.00 7.23 18.21
C ALA A 18 -4.58 5.93 17.52
N ASP A 19 -5.46 5.35 16.70
CA ASP A 19 -5.18 4.10 15.98
C ASP A 19 -4.08 4.24 14.93
N VAL A 20 -3.98 5.40 14.26
CA VAL A 20 -2.88 5.68 13.32
C VAL A 20 -1.55 5.76 14.08
N GLN A 21 -1.55 6.42 15.24
CA GLN A 21 -0.36 6.52 16.08
C GLN A 21 0.05 5.16 16.67
N ALA A 22 -0.93 4.34 17.08
CA ALA A 22 -0.70 2.98 17.55
C ALA A 22 -0.08 2.09 16.46
N LEU A 23 -0.61 2.17 15.23
CA LEU A 23 -0.08 1.48 14.06
C LEU A 23 1.37 1.89 13.77
N LEU A 24 1.66 3.20 13.75
CA LEU A 24 3.02 3.72 13.55
C LEU A 24 3.97 3.23 14.65
N GLY A 25 3.52 3.23 15.92
CA GLY A 25 4.28 2.71 17.05
C GLY A 25 4.60 1.21 16.90
N GLN A 26 3.63 0.41 16.44
CA GLN A 26 3.84 -1.01 16.16
C GLN A 26 4.86 -1.23 15.03
N ILE A 27 4.80 -0.45 13.95
CA ILE A 27 5.74 -0.52 12.83
C ILE A 27 7.15 -0.08 13.27
N GLN A 28 7.25 0.98 14.07
CA GLN A 28 8.52 1.47 14.62
C GLN A 28 9.18 0.44 15.55
N ALA A 29 8.40 -0.24 16.39
CA ALA A 29 8.90 -1.28 17.29
C ALA A 29 9.61 -2.42 16.51
N ASN A 30 9.11 -2.77 15.32
CA ASN A 30 9.75 -3.77 14.46
C ASN A 30 11.10 -3.31 13.89
N LYS A 31 11.33 -1.99 13.75
CA LYS A 31 12.59 -1.43 13.24
C LYS A 31 13.65 -1.22 14.33
N SER A 32 13.30 -1.31 15.62
CA SER A 32 14.20 -0.92 16.73
C SER A 32 14.81 0.48 16.54
N ALA A 33 14.01 1.42 16.02
CA ALA A 33 14.46 2.78 15.69
C ALA A 33 13.91 3.81 16.68
N ALA A 34 14.58 4.97 16.74
CA ALA A 34 14.04 6.17 17.39
C ALA A 34 12.74 6.62 16.70
N THR A 35 11.97 7.49 17.37
CA THR A 35 10.77 8.11 16.82
C THR A 35 11.03 8.68 15.43
N VAL A 36 10.22 8.25 14.46
CA VAL A 36 10.33 8.68 13.06
C VAL A 36 9.26 9.74 12.79
N GLU A 37 9.72 10.97 12.51
CA GLU A 37 8.85 12.05 12.04
C GLU A 37 8.59 11.94 10.54
N PRO A 38 7.38 12.26 10.05
CA PRO A 38 7.08 12.25 8.63
C PRO A 38 7.65 13.48 7.90
N GLU A 39 8.06 13.29 6.65
CA GLU A 39 8.19 14.40 5.70
C GLU A 39 6.80 14.71 5.12
N VAL A 40 6.24 15.86 5.48
CA VAL A 40 4.91 16.29 5.02
C VAL A 40 5.01 16.97 3.66
N LYS A 41 4.22 16.49 2.68
CA LYS A 41 4.05 17.14 1.38
C LYS A 41 2.59 17.44 1.13
N THR A 42 2.30 18.64 0.67
CA THR A 42 0.93 19.14 0.63
C THR A 42 0.57 19.56 -0.78
N TYR A 43 -0.55 19.07 -1.28
CA TYR A 43 -1.14 19.39 -2.58
C TYR A 43 -2.63 19.72 -2.39
N PRO A 44 -3.27 20.38 -3.36
CA PRO A 44 -4.68 20.78 -3.22
C PRO A 44 -5.64 19.61 -2.97
N ASP A 45 -5.35 18.44 -3.50
CA ASP A 45 -6.16 17.23 -3.41
C ASP A 45 -5.73 16.29 -2.28
N VAL A 46 -4.45 16.30 -1.90
CA VAL A 46 -3.89 15.33 -0.96
C VAL A 46 -2.73 15.89 -0.13
N VAL A 47 -2.63 15.44 1.13
CA VAL A 47 -1.50 15.67 2.02
C VAL A 47 -0.83 14.33 2.34
N TYR A 48 0.45 14.23 2.02
CA TYR A 48 1.26 13.04 2.28
C TYR A 48 2.04 13.19 3.57
N HIS A 49 1.97 12.19 4.44
CA HIS A 49 2.90 12.01 5.55
C HIS A 49 3.87 10.88 5.17
N ASN A 50 5.07 11.24 4.72
CA ASN A 50 6.05 10.29 4.21
C ASN A 50 7.00 9.83 5.33
N TYR A 51 6.82 8.63 5.83
CA TYR A 51 7.73 7.96 6.75
C TYR A 51 8.75 7.14 5.95
N LYS A 52 9.67 7.81 5.26
CA LYS A 52 10.67 7.17 4.38
C LYS A 52 11.52 6.12 5.09
N ALA A 53 11.88 6.41 6.34
CA ALA A 53 12.60 5.48 7.19
C ALA A 53 11.73 4.31 7.69
N LEU A 54 10.43 4.28 7.42
CA LEU A 54 9.59 3.11 7.66
C LEU A 54 9.13 2.45 6.36
N GLY A 55 9.50 2.98 5.18
CA GLY A 55 8.94 2.48 3.93
C GLY A 55 7.42 2.67 3.84
N LEU A 56 6.90 3.78 4.38
CA LEU A 56 5.46 3.99 4.55
C LEU A 56 5.08 5.42 4.18
N SER A 57 4.04 5.59 3.37
CA SER A 57 3.41 6.88 3.09
C SER A 57 1.93 6.84 3.44
N LEU A 58 1.45 7.85 4.15
CA LEU A 58 0.02 8.01 4.46
C LEU A 58 -0.54 9.16 3.62
N GLN A 59 -1.61 8.89 2.87
CA GLN A 59 -2.26 9.87 1.98
C GLN A 59 -3.55 10.37 2.61
N TYR A 60 -3.62 11.67 2.90
CA TYR A 60 -4.78 12.30 3.51
C TYR A 60 -5.52 13.19 2.50
N GLU A 61 -6.81 12.94 2.32
CA GLU A 61 -7.69 13.79 1.50
C GLU A 61 -8.60 14.63 2.40
N ALA A 62 -9.21 15.67 1.84
CA ALA A 62 -10.27 16.39 2.54
C ALA A 62 -11.45 15.46 2.86
N ALA A 63 -11.91 15.46 4.11
CA ALA A 63 -13.04 14.67 4.57
C ALA A 63 -14.33 15.07 3.83
N THR A 64 -14.45 16.33 3.43
CA THR A 64 -15.55 16.85 2.62
C THR A 64 -15.13 16.95 1.14
N PRO A 65 -15.89 16.34 0.21
CA PRO A 65 -15.58 16.42 -1.22
C PRO A 65 -15.51 17.86 -1.75
N GLY A 66 -14.55 18.12 -2.65
CA GLY A 66 -14.37 19.42 -3.29
C GLY A 66 -13.63 20.46 -2.45
N MET A 67 -13.27 20.13 -1.21
CA MET A 67 -12.39 20.96 -0.39
C MET A 67 -10.91 20.72 -0.73
N ASP A 68 -10.13 21.78 -0.53
CA ASP A 68 -8.68 21.76 -0.70
C ASP A 68 -8.03 21.12 0.54
N ALA A 69 -7.48 19.91 0.38
CA ALA A 69 -6.86 19.14 1.44
C ALA A 69 -5.70 19.90 2.10
N SER A 70 -4.99 20.75 1.34
CA SER A 70 -3.87 21.58 1.85
C SER A 70 -4.30 22.66 2.84
N LYS A 71 -5.59 23.03 2.81
CA LYS A 71 -6.18 24.07 3.67
C LYS A 71 -7.02 23.49 4.80
N CYS A 72 -7.33 22.19 4.75
CA CYS A 72 -8.05 21.50 5.82
C CYS A 72 -7.20 21.43 7.09
N SER A 73 -7.84 21.51 8.25
CA SER A 73 -7.18 21.13 9.49
C SER A 73 -6.94 19.60 9.49
N PRO A 74 -5.98 19.08 10.27
CA PRO A 74 -5.77 17.64 10.38
C PRO A 74 -7.02 16.83 10.77
N ARG A 75 -8.03 17.47 11.40
CA ARG A 75 -9.31 16.84 11.77
C ARG A 75 -10.30 16.77 10.63
N ASP A 76 -10.17 17.65 9.64
CA ASP A 76 -11.00 17.71 8.43
C ASP A 76 -10.37 16.94 7.26
N GLN A 77 -9.37 16.12 7.58
CA GLN A 77 -8.70 15.21 6.66
C GLN A 77 -9.00 13.77 7.06
N ARG A 78 -9.08 12.88 6.07
CA ARG A 78 -9.24 11.44 6.26
C ARG A 78 -8.12 10.69 5.54
N LEU A 79 -7.63 9.61 6.14
CA LEU A 79 -6.66 8.72 5.53
C LEU A 79 -7.34 7.99 4.37
N ALA A 80 -6.95 8.32 3.14
CA ALA A 80 -7.53 7.78 1.93
C ALA A 80 -6.74 6.58 1.39
N ALA A 81 -5.42 6.59 1.56
CA ALA A 81 -4.57 5.49 1.13
C ALA A 81 -3.30 5.36 1.96
N ILE A 82 -2.73 4.15 1.96
CA ILE A 82 -1.47 3.81 2.60
C ILE A 82 -0.57 3.16 1.54
N ASP A 83 0.60 3.76 1.28
CA ASP A 83 1.62 3.13 0.44
C ASP A 83 2.69 2.49 1.30
N ILE A 84 3.04 1.26 0.94
CA ILE A 84 4.07 0.45 1.54
C ILE A 84 5.15 0.24 0.50
N TYR A 85 6.40 0.52 0.86
CA TYR A 85 7.55 0.43 -0.03
C TYR A 85 8.37 -0.80 0.31
N SER A 86 8.73 -1.59 -0.71
CA SER A 86 9.66 -2.71 -0.56
C SER A 86 11.10 -2.23 -0.43
N GLY A 87 11.41 -1.03 -0.92
CA GLY A 87 12.78 -0.52 -1.03
C GLY A 87 13.57 -1.10 -2.22
N HIS A 88 12.94 -1.94 -3.06
CA HIS A 88 13.56 -2.36 -4.32
C HIS A 88 13.74 -1.17 -5.24
N ASP A 89 14.96 -0.96 -5.73
CA ASP A 89 15.35 0.08 -6.69
C ASP A 89 15.12 1.54 -6.26
N ASP A 90 14.70 1.81 -5.01
CA ASP A 90 14.48 3.17 -4.49
C ASP A 90 15.41 3.48 -3.31
N THR A 91 16.35 4.39 -3.53
CA THR A 91 17.30 4.84 -2.50
C THR A 91 16.70 5.80 -1.47
N LYS A 92 15.49 6.32 -1.71
CA LYS A 92 14.81 7.28 -0.84
C LYS A 92 13.95 6.60 0.22
N TRP A 93 13.56 5.35 0.01
CA TRP A 93 12.67 4.60 0.90
C TRP A 93 13.37 3.37 1.43
N THR A 94 13.26 3.14 2.75
CA THR A 94 13.68 1.84 3.30
C THR A 94 12.61 0.79 3.07
N CYS A 95 13.00 -0.49 3.10
CA CYS A 95 12.06 -1.60 3.15
C CYS A 95 11.13 -1.49 4.37
N PHE A 96 9.84 -1.78 4.16
CA PHE A 96 8.83 -1.78 5.21
C PHE A 96 9.16 -2.81 6.30
N PRO A 97 9.42 -2.37 7.55
CA PRO A 97 10.00 -3.23 8.59
C PRO A 97 9.01 -4.25 9.17
N ALA A 98 7.73 -4.13 8.87
CA ALA A 98 6.71 -5.07 9.36
C ALA A 98 6.38 -6.20 8.36
N LEU A 99 7.17 -6.36 7.28
CA LEU A 99 7.10 -7.52 6.40
C LEU A 99 7.53 -8.81 7.12
N PRO A 100 6.96 -9.97 6.75
CA PRO A 100 5.91 -10.15 5.75
C PRO A 100 4.53 -9.66 6.23
N LEU A 101 3.64 -9.33 5.28
CA LEU A 101 2.26 -8.94 5.53
C LEU A 101 1.30 -10.12 5.35
N SER A 102 0.43 -10.36 6.34
CA SER A 102 -0.63 -11.35 6.24
C SER A 102 -1.91 -10.75 5.67
N VAL A 103 -2.59 -11.49 4.79
CA VAL A 103 -3.85 -11.10 4.16
C VAL A 103 -4.87 -12.23 4.30
N HIS A 104 -5.96 -11.95 5.02
CA HIS A 104 -7.09 -12.86 5.19
C HIS A 104 -8.28 -12.35 4.40
N VAL A 105 -8.41 -12.78 3.15
CA VAL A 105 -9.50 -12.37 2.24
C VAL A 105 -10.65 -13.39 2.29
N THR A 106 -11.91 -12.95 2.22
CA THR A 106 -13.08 -13.86 2.21
C THR A 106 -13.16 -14.76 0.98
N SER A 107 -12.60 -14.34 -0.15
CA SER A 107 -12.58 -15.12 -1.41
C SER A 107 -11.61 -16.31 -1.37
N SER A 108 -10.74 -16.39 -0.35
CA SER A 108 -9.78 -17.48 -0.18
C SER A 108 -9.92 -18.09 1.20
N GLU A 109 -9.88 -19.42 1.29
CA GLU A 109 -9.78 -20.10 2.59
C GLU A 109 -8.36 -20.04 3.18
N VAL A 110 -7.38 -19.61 2.38
CA VAL A 110 -5.96 -19.62 2.71
C VAL A 110 -5.50 -18.21 3.08
N GLU A 111 -4.73 -18.11 4.17
CA GLU A 111 -4.00 -16.90 4.52
C GLU A 111 -2.87 -16.66 3.52
N ILE A 112 -2.88 -15.49 2.89
CA ILE A 112 -1.87 -15.09 1.91
C ILE A 112 -0.78 -14.30 2.63
N THR A 113 0.48 -14.53 2.27
CA THR A 113 1.62 -13.84 2.87
C THR A 113 2.41 -13.08 1.80
N ILE A 114 2.40 -11.76 1.87
CA ILE A 114 3.18 -10.89 1.00
C ILE A 114 4.56 -10.67 1.63
N LYS A 115 5.59 -11.22 0.99
CA LYS A 115 6.99 -11.12 1.42
C LYS A 115 7.72 -10.03 0.66
N HIS A 116 8.88 -9.62 1.18
CA HIS A 116 9.75 -8.66 0.49
C HIS A 116 10.17 -9.14 -0.92
N ASP A 117 10.30 -10.45 -1.14
CA ASP A 117 10.72 -11.07 -2.39
C ASP A 117 9.56 -11.66 -3.20
N SER A 118 8.30 -11.42 -2.80
CA SER A 118 7.12 -11.80 -3.57
C SER A 118 7.15 -11.18 -4.96
N LYS A 119 6.80 -11.97 -5.97
CA LYS A 119 6.79 -11.55 -7.37
C LYS A 119 5.37 -11.30 -7.86
N GLY A 120 5.26 -10.58 -8.98
CA GLY A 120 3.96 -10.35 -9.62
C GLY A 120 3.17 -11.64 -9.86
N LYS A 121 3.82 -12.71 -10.34
CA LYS A 121 3.18 -14.02 -10.55
C LYS A 121 2.75 -14.70 -9.24
N ASP A 122 3.49 -14.52 -8.16
CA ASP A 122 3.16 -15.13 -6.87
C ASP A 122 1.87 -14.48 -6.33
N LEU A 123 1.77 -13.15 -6.44
CA LEU A 123 0.58 -12.39 -6.05
C LEU A 123 -0.65 -12.78 -6.88
N VAL A 124 -0.51 -12.97 -8.18
CA VAL A 124 -1.62 -13.44 -9.04
C VAL A 124 -2.03 -14.88 -8.69
N ASN A 125 -1.07 -15.77 -8.41
CA ASN A 125 -1.38 -17.13 -7.99
C ASN A 125 -2.14 -17.17 -6.66
N ASP A 126 -1.78 -16.28 -5.72
CA ASP A 126 -2.37 -16.24 -4.38
C ASP A 126 -3.72 -15.50 -4.35
N LEU A 127 -3.85 -14.38 -5.07
CA LEU A 127 -5.02 -13.48 -5.02
C LEU A 127 -6.00 -13.68 -6.20
N GLY A 128 -5.61 -14.44 -7.21
CA GLY A 128 -6.33 -14.56 -8.48
C GLY A 128 -6.08 -13.38 -9.43
N GLU A 129 -6.83 -13.35 -10.52
CA GLU A 129 -6.70 -12.32 -11.56
C GLU A 129 -7.09 -10.92 -11.05
N PRO A 130 -6.26 -9.89 -11.27
CA PRO A 130 -6.59 -8.52 -10.88
C PRO A 130 -7.72 -7.94 -11.73
N GLN A 131 -8.60 -7.15 -11.13
CA GLN A 131 -9.69 -6.48 -11.85
C GLN A 131 -9.19 -5.36 -12.76
N ARG A 132 -8.09 -4.70 -12.39
CA ARG A 132 -7.47 -3.64 -13.18
C ARG A 132 -5.97 -3.84 -13.30
N LYS A 133 -5.42 -3.39 -14.42
CA LYS A 133 -3.99 -3.40 -14.68
C LYS A 133 -3.61 -2.19 -15.52
N GLY A 134 -2.40 -1.68 -15.32
CA GLY A 134 -1.91 -0.53 -16.07
C GLY A 134 -0.38 -0.41 -16.08
N GLY A 135 0.09 0.72 -16.57
CA GLY A 135 1.51 0.98 -16.80
C GLY A 135 1.71 1.62 -18.18
N GLY A 136 2.85 2.29 -18.37
CA GLY A 136 3.14 3.04 -19.59
C GLY A 136 3.58 2.15 -20.73
N ALA A 137 2.97 2.33 -21.91
CA ALA A 137 3.39 1.65 -23.14
C ALA A 137 4.56 2.33 -23.85
N GLY A 138 5.00 3.51 -23.38
CA GLY A 138 6.18 4.20 -23.90
C GLY A 138 7.46 3.43 -23.63
N ASP A 139 8.58 4.06 -23.97
CA ASP A 139 9.94 3.53 -23.80
C ASP A 139 10.20 3.03 -22.36
N ARG A 140 11.37 2.45 -22.10
CA ARG A 140 11.73 1.92 -20.77
C ARG A 140 11.67 2.95 -19.61
N SER A 141 11.42 4.22 -19.92
CA SER A 141 11.16 5.32 -18.99
C SER A 141 9.70 5.48 -18.54
N GLY A 142 8.74 4.74 -19.14
CA GLY A 142 7.32 4.81 -18.78
C GLY A 142 6.99 4.18 -17.42
N PRO A 143 5.81 4.46 -16.83
CA PRO A 143 5.39 3.89 -15.56
C PRO A 143 5.38 2.36 -15.59
N ALA A 144 5.74 1.75 -14.46
CA ALA A 144 5.83 0.30 -14.35
C ALA A 144 4.46 -0.35 -14.46
N ALA A 145 4.46 -1.65 -14.74
CA ALA A 145 3.29 -2.49 -14.66
C ALA A 145 2.75 -2.45 -13.24
N TRP A 146 1.44 -2.21 -13.11
CA TRP A 146 0.72 -2.29 -11.85
C TRP A 146 -0.57 -3.09 -12.02
N MET A 147 -1.00 -3.72 -10.94
CA MET A 147 -2.20 -4.56 -10.84
C MET A 147 -3.02 -4.11 -9.63
N GLU A 148 -4.34 -4.16 -9.72
CA GLU A 148 -5.25 -3.74 -8.63
C GLU A 148 -6.31 -4.80 -8.40
N TRP A 149 -6.49 -5.16 -7.12
CA TRP A 149 -7.54 -6.04 -6.64
C TRP A 149 -8.56 -5.30 -5.78
N SER A 150 -9.84 -5.61 -5.96
CA SER A 150 -10.88 -5.31 -4.96
C SER A 150 -11.07 -6.52 -4.06
N LEU A 151 -10.76 -6.39 -2.77
CA LEU A 151 -10.71 -7.47 -1.80
C LEU A 151 -11.62 -7.18 -0.61
N GLN A 152 -12.00 -8.24 0.11
CA GLN A 152 -12.82 -8.13 1.31
C GLN A 152 -12.16 -8.90 2.45
N LEU A 153 -11.99 -8.25 3.60
CA LEU A 153 -11.39 -8.89 4.78
C LEU A 153 -12.32 -9.91 5.42
N LYS A 154 -11.74 -11.03 5.86
CA LYS A 154 -12.44 -12.02 6.68
C LYS A 154 -12.61 -11.48 8.10
N SER A 155 -13.86 -11.38 8.55
CA SER A 155 -14.17 -10.93 9.91
C SER A 155 -13.58 -11.88 10.97
N PRO A 156 -12.90 -11.37 12.02
CA PRO A 156 -12.26 -12.22 13.04
C PRO A 156 -13.22 -13.10 13.86
N SER A 157 -14.53 -12.86 13.85
CA SER A 157 -15.44 -13.52 14.80
C SER A 157 -16.93 -13.35 14.49
N GLY A 158 -17.38 -13.73 13.28
CA GLY A 158 -18.81 -13.73 12.93
C GLY A 158 -19.51 -12.35 12.94
N SER A 159 -18.78 -11.27 13.21
CA SER A 159 -19.25 -9.89 13.09
C SER A 159 -19.44 -9.55 11.62
N GLU A 160 -20.63 -9.11 11.25
CA GLU A 160 -21.05 -8.85 9.85
C GLU A 160 -20.34 -7.65 9.18
N THR A 161 -19.47 -6.93 9.89
CA THR A 161 -18.75 -5.78 9.33
C THR A 161 -17.64 -6.22 8.40
N ARG A 162 -18.04 -6.60 7.19
CA ARG A 162 -17.18 -6.76 6.01
C ARG A 162 -16.57 -5.41 5.69
N ARG A 163 -15.24 -5.36 5.60
CA ARG A 163 -14.53 -4.20 5.07
C ARG A 163 -13.96 -4.57 3.71
N ASP A 164 -14.49 -3.90 2.70
CA ASP A 164 -13.93 -3.91 1.36
C ASP A 164 -12.77 -2.92 1.31
N PHE A 165 -11.71 -3.28 0.58
CA PHE A 165 -10.59 -2.41 0.31
C PHE A 165 -10.01 -2.73 -1.07
N LYS A 166 -9.28 -1.79 -1.64
CA LYS A 166 -8.49 -2.01 -2.84
C LYS A 166 -7.03 -2.18 -2.45
N MET A 167 -6.38 -3.10 -3.15
CA MET A 167 -4.94 -3.31 -3.07
C MET A 167 -4.35 -3.15 -4.46
N GLN A 168 -3.55 -2.11 -4.65
CA GLN A 168 -2.77 -1.92 -5.86
C GLN A 168 -1.32 -2.30 -5.62
N VAL A 169 -0.70 -3.01 -6.57
CA VAL A 169 0.71 -3.38 -6.54
C VAL A 169 1.40 -2.86 -7.78
N GLU A 170 2.40 -2.01 -7.61
CA GLU A 170 3.35 -1.62 -8.66
C GLU A 170 4.57 -2.54 -8.62
N LEU A 171 5.06 -2.97 -9.80
CA LEU A 171 6.20 -3.86 -9.93
C LEU A 171 7.53 -3.08 -10.13
N ALA A 172 8.60 -3.61 -9.55
CA ALA A 172 9.96 -3.05 -9.62
C ALA A 172 10.72 -3.49 -10.88
N GLY A 173 11.84 -2.83 -11.15
CA GLY A 173 12.79 -3.23 -12.18
C GLY A 173 12.40 -2.87 -13.62
N ALA A 174 13.39 -2.98 -14.51
CA ALA A 174 13.24 -2.62 -15.93
C ALA A 174 12.28 -3.54 -16.69
N ALA A 175 12.12 -4.79 -16.25
CA ALA A 175 11.23 -5.77 -16.89
C ALA A 175 9.74 -5.48 -16.64
N ALA A 176 9.41 -4.67 -15.63
CA ALA A 176 8.06 -4.16 -15.41
C ALA A 176 7.68 -3.01 -16.36
N ARG A 177 8.58 -2.54 -17.22
CA ARG A 177 8.39 -1.36 -18.10
C ARG A 177 8.46 -1.72 -19.58
N GLY A 178 7.89 -0.84 -20.41
CA GLY A 178 7.91 -0.98 -21.87
C GLY A 178 6.70 -1.75 -22.45
N ALA A 179 6.69 -1.87 -23.77
CA ALA A 179 5.58 -2.43 -24.54
C ALA A 179 5.25 -3.90 -24.18
N ASP A 180 6.28 -4.69 -23.88
CA ASP A 180 6.23 -6.12 -23.61
C ASP A 180 6.20 -6.46 -22.11
N ARG A 181 5.89 -5.49 -21.24
CA ARG A 181 5.87 -5.69 -19.78
C ARG A 181 4.92 -6.82 -19.34
N TRP A 182 3.79 -6.97 -20.01
CA TRP A 182 2.77 -7.98 -19.67
C TRP A 182 3.10 -9.41 -20.09
N ASN A 183 4.27 -9.66 -20.67
CA ASN A 183 4.76 -11.02 -20.83
C ASN A 183 4.99 -11.65 -19.43
N ALA A 184 4.43 -12.83 -19.19
CA ALA A 184 4.52 -13.53 -17.91
C ALA A 184 5.96 -13.79 -17.45
N GLU A 185 6.89 -14.00 -18.39
CA GLU A 185 8.31 -14.18 -18.10
C GLU A 185 9.03 -12.86 -17.78
N ARG A 186 8.35 -11.72 -17.91
CA ARG A 186 8.88 -10.37 -17.64
C ARG A 186 8.30 -9.80 -16.36
N ALA A 187 7.20 -9.03 -16.41
CA ALA A 187 6.64 -8.41 -15.21
C ALA A 187 6.24 -9.45 -14.16
N GLY A 188 5.78 -10.65 -14.57
CA GLY A 188 5.45 -11.73 -13.64
C GLY A 188 6.62 -12.18 -12.76
N THR A 189 7.88 -12.00 -13.19
CA THR A 189 9.08 -12.37 -12.42
C THR A 189 9.66 -11.22 -11.58
N CYS A 190 9.13 -10.01 -11.76
CA CYS A 190 9.54 -8.82 -11.04
C CYS A 190 9.04 -8.84 -9.60
N ASN A 191 9.85 -8.35 -8.67
CA ASN A 191 9.42 -8.08 -7.31
C ASN A 191 8.45 -6.89 -7.31
N TRP A 192 7.64 -6.74 -6.27
CA TRP A 192 6.84 -5.53 -6.08
C TRP A 192 7.70 -4.35 -5.58
N ALA A 193 7.36 -3.14 -6.02
CA ALA A 193 7.99 -1.88 -5.57
C ALA A 193 7.14 -1.21 -4.49
N VAL A 194 5.85 -1.05 -4.77
CA VAL A 194 4.90 -0.33 -3.92
C VAL A 194 3.61 -1.13 -3.83
N LEU A 195 3.08 -1.23 -2.62
CA LEU A 195 1.75 -1.76 -2.33
C LEU A 195 0.89 -0.64 -1.74
N THR A 196 -0.21 -0.29 -2.41
CA THR A 196 -1.15 0.75 -1.98
C THR A 196 -2.44 0.11 -1.50
N ILE A 197 -2.90 0.50 -0.30
CA ILE A 197 -4.15 0.07 0.32
C ILE A 197 -5.09 1.29 0.40
N SER A 198 -6.32 1.18 -0.11
CA SER A 198 -7.32 2.28 -0.14
C SER A 198 -8.76 1.79 -0.06
#